data_AF-M1ZY90-F1
#
_entry.id   AF-M1ZY90-F1
#
_cell.length_a   1.000
_cell.length_b   1.000
_cell.length_c   1.000
_cell.angle_alpha   90.00
_cell.angle_beta   90.00
_cell.angle_gamma   90.00
#
_symmetry.space_group_name_H-M   'P 1'
#
loop_
_entity.id
_entity.type
_entity.pdbx_description
1 polymer ?
#
loop_
_entity_poly.entity_id
_entity_poly.type
_entity_poly.pdbx_seq_one_letter_code
_entity_poly.pdbx_strand_id
1 'polypeptide(L)' 'MNKSTIVNIQKFSVHDGPGIRTTVFFKGCPLNCWWCHNPETQRREHEIMFFEER' A
#
# COMPACT_ATOMS: atom_id res chain seq x y z
N MET A 1 -10.32 0.61 19.84
CA MET A 1 -9.79 1.34 18.67
C MET A 1 -9.06 0.33 17.79
N ASN A 2 -9.53 0.08 16.57
CA ASN A 2 -8.91 -0.90 15.68
C ASN A 2 -7.64 -0.29 15.06
N LYS A 3 -6.51 -0.97 15.20
CA LYS A 3 -5.23 -0.58 14.59
C LYS A 3 -5.20 -1.08 13.14
N SER A 4 -4.78 -0.25 12.20
CA SER A 4 -4.51 -0.62 10.82
C SER A 4 -3.02 -0.54 10.53
N THR A 5 -2.55 -1.43 9.64
CA THR A 5 -1.14 -1.47 9.24
C THR A 5 -0.98 -0.70 7.92
N ILE A 6 0.00 0.19 7.87
CA ILE A 6 0.36 0.96 6.68
C ILE A 6 1.56 0.29 6.02
N VAL A 7 1.47 0.08 4.71
CA VAL A 7 2.54 -0.51 3.90
C VAL A 7 3.45 0.57 3.35
N ASN A 8 2.88 1.66 2.83
CA ASN A 8 3.64 2.75 2.26
C ASN A 8 2.89 4.08 2.38
N ILE A 9 3.64 5.19 2.43
CA ILE A 9 3.12 6.54 2.30
C ILE A 9 3.88 7.20 1.15
N GLN A 10 3.19 7.35 0.01
CA GLN A 10 3.73 7.94 -1.18
C GLN A 10 3.34 9.42 -1.25
N LYS A 11 4.35 10.29 -1.33
CA LYS A 11 4.15 11.74 -1.53
C LYS A 11 4.17 12.05 -3.03
N PHE A 12 3.55 13.15 -3.42
CA PHE A 12 3.54 13.64 -4.81
C PHE A 12 2.94 12.66 -5.84
N SER A 13 1.93 11.89 -5.46
CA SER A 13 1.15 11.08 -6.38
C SER A 13 0.30 11.96 -7.30
N VAL A 14 0.55 11.88 -8.61
CA VAL A 14 -0.24 12.61 -9.64
C VAL A 14 -1.20 11.70 -10.41
N HIS A 15 -1.06 10.38 -10.25
CA HIS A 15 -1.87 9.37 -10.94
C HIS A 15 -2.99 8.80 -10.07
N ASP A 16 -2.97 9.04 -8.76
CA ASP A 16 -3.94 8.49 -7.79
C ASP A 16 -5.18 9.39 -7.61
N GLY A 17 -5.45 10.28 -8.57
CA GLY A 17 -6.58 11.20 -8.57
C GLY A 17 -6.21 12.62 -9.00
N PRO A 18 -7.17 13.55 -9.03
CA PRO A 18 -6.92 14.92 -9.50
C PRO A 18 -5.95 15.69 -8.60
N GLY A 19 -4.96 16.34 -9.21
CA GLY A 19 -3.96 17.18 -8.54
C GLY A 19 -2.78 16.40 -7.96
N ILE A 20 -2.05 17.02 -7.04
CA ILE A 20 -0.93 16.39 -6.31
C ILE A 20 -1.46 15.83 -5.00
N ARG A 21 -1.24 14.52 -4.76
CA ARG A 21 -1.75 13.81 -3.58
C ARG A 21 -0.63 13.17 -2.76
N THR A 22 -0.93 12.94 -1.50
CA THR A 22 -0.20 11.98 -0.67
C THR A 22 -1.09 10.76 -0.53
N THR A 23 -0.62 9.62 -1.05
CA THR A 23 -1.36 8.35 -1.03
C THR A 23 -0.85 7.50 0.12
N VAL A 24 -1.77 6.98 0.93
CA VAL A 24 -1.49 6.07 2.04
C VAL A 24 -1.97 4.67 1.68
N PHE A 25 -1.03 3.74 1.54
CA PHE A 25 -1.32 2.35 1.22
C PHE A 25 -1.48 1.55 2.50
N PHE A 26 -2.67 0.97 2.68
CA PHE A 26 -2.98 0.11 3.83
C PHE A 26 -2.74 -1.36 3.50
N LYS A 27 -2.49 -2.13 4.56
CA LYS A 27 -2.43 -3.58 4.50
C LYS A 27 -3.81 -4.19 4.73
N GLY A 28 -4.07 -5.31 4.07
CA GLY A 28 -5.31 -6.07 4.07
C GLY A 28 -6.20 -5.73 2.87
N CYS A 29 -6.29 -6.65 1.91
CA CYS A 29 -7.28 -6.62 0.84
C CYS A 29 -8.01 -7.97 0.79
N PRO A 30 -9.35 -8.02 0.86
CA PRO A 30 -10.09 -9.28 0.83
C PRO A 30 -10.14 -9.91 -0.57
N LEU A 31 -9.62 -9.24 -1.59
CA LEU A 31 -9.64 -9.69 -2.98
C LEU A 31 -8.33 -10.38 -3.35
N ASN A 32 -8.44 -11.41 -4.19
CA ASN A 32 -7.32 -12.18 -4.74
C ASN A 32 -7.22 -12.02 -6.26
N CYS A 33 -7.16 -10.76 -6.72
CA CYS A 33 -7.04 -10.47 -8.14
C CYS A 33 -5.74 -11.06 -8.72
N TRP A 34 -5.81 -11.82 -9.81
CA TRP A 34 -4.61 -12.36 -10.50
C TRP A 34 -3.67 -11.23 -10.99
N TRP A 35 -4.22 -10.06 -11.28
CA TRP A 35 -3.53 -8.89 -11.81
C TRP A 35 -3.37 -7.80 -10.73
N CYS A 36 -3.29 -8.20 -9.46
CA CYS A 36 -3.08 -7.25 -8.37
C CYS A 36 -1.73 -6.54 -8.54
N HIS A 37 -1.76 -5.21 -8.58
CA HIS A 37 -0.54 -4.40 -8.70
C HIS A 37 0.23 -4.30 -7.37
N ASN A 38 -0.40 -4.62 -6.24
CA ASN A 38 0.17 -4.54 -4.90
C ASN A 38 -0.12 -5.83 -4.09
N PRO A 39 0.35 -7.02 -4.54
CA PRO A 39 0.05 -8.30 -3.89
C PRO A 39 0.53 -8.37 -2.44
N GLU A 40 1.59 -7.64 -2.07
CA GLU A 40 2.14 -7.52 -0.72
C GLU A 40 1.18 -6.88 0.29
N THR A 41 0.11 -6.23 -0.19
CA THR A 41 -0.93 -5.64 0.64
C THR A 41 -2.04 -6.63 1.01
N GLN A 42 -2.14 -7.80 0.37
CA GLN A 42 -3.28 -8.71 0.58
C GLN A 42 -3.28 -9.35 1.97
N ARG A 43 -2.13 -9.86 2.39
CA ARG A 43 -1.92 -10.45 3.72
C ARG A 43 -2.12 -9.41 4.80
N ARG A 44 -2.64 -9.80 5.97
CA ARG A 44 -2.82 -8.85 7.09
C ARG A 44 -1.66 -8.86 8.07
N GLU A 45 -0.78 -9.84 7.98
CA GLU A 45 0.36 -10.00 8.88
C GLU A 45 1.42 -8.91 8.64
N HIS A 46 2.22 -8.63 9.67
CA HIS A 46 3.39 -7.77 9.51
C HIS A 46 4.47 -8.53 8.73
N GLU A 47 4.99 -7.91 7.67
CA GLU A 47 6.03 -8.47 6.81
C GLU A 47 7.15 -7.44 6.66
N ILE A 48 8.38 -7.93 6.49
CA ILE A 48 9.54 -7.07 6.27
C ILE A 48 9.51 -6.61 4.81
N MET A 49 9.51 -5.29 4.62
CA MET A 49 9.70 -4.68 3.31
C MET A 49 11.16 -4.27 3.16
N PHE A 50 11.83 -4.79 2.15
CA PHE A 50 13.22 -4.44 1.84
C PHE A 50 13.25 -3.37 0.76
N PHE A 51 14.03 -2.32 1.00
CA PHE A 51 14.32 -1.30 0.01
C PHE A 51 15.84 -1.25 -0.16
N GLU A 52 16.33 -1.74 -1.30
CA GLU A 52 17.77 -1.75 -1.55
C GLU A 52 18.32 -0.34 -1.84
N GLU A 53 17.51 0.48 -2.52
CA GLU A 53 17.91 1.77 -3.06
C GLU A 53 17.40 2.97 -2.24
N ARG A 54 16.71 2.73 -1.12
CA ARG A 54 16.10 3.78 -0.30
C ARG A 54 16.74 3.90 1.08
#